data_AF-A0A1Y4V8H5-F1
#
_entry.id   AF-A0A1Y4V8H5-F1
#
_cell.length_a   1.000
_cell.length_b   1.000
_cell.length_c   1.000
_cell.angle_alpha   90.00
_cell.angle_beta   90.00
_cell.angle_gamma   90.00
#
_symmetry.space_group_name_H-M   'P 1'
#
loop_
_entity.id
_entity.type
_entity.pdbx_description
1 polymer ?
#
loop_
_entity_poly.entity_id
_entity_poly.type
_entity_poly.pdbx_seq_one_letter_code
_entity_poly.pdbx_strand_id
1 'polypeptide(L)'
;MRTLKRLFYVACTAFLLTSCEETYNDKLFWPGELCQEYGSYIKPATLNLTYSGEKLVGKTVDFKTEDSEKGTLTLNDIIPGEKQTPLPISLCEQEDSYTFSGKNITMGGATVTYSGAITPKTMKLDLDVVMPQSKWKKSYGISNFTKGKKMTVTYSGGQYVWKETNEILTGGFYVHLDDVELTKAGSTLFLRMKLIQNALCYFIPQLLQTITLQPDGNLVANYTTSPVYIGSVPINNIDPDKDVGTIATFVTKFMIGLLTEKDINNALTDRTWTASPINLITWTEESGRLKINLNLPAIISLATKDGETPIDSGLVSGIMEALAQSNPVQLKLLLGIVNSMIDNPLLGIITSMDTASFQQVFYLLTEGIIFHIEEEDGHTHLYLTKESTTAFIQLLPGLQPIVEGMLPESMANNTVFKNLLGLLMGNDENGLPVLWNAANTIDLGLDLLPQE
;
A
#
# COMPACT_ATOMS: atom_id res chain seq x y z
N MET A 1 -29.60 -8.92 75.71
CA MET A 1 -28.49 -8.84 74.71
C MET A 1 -28.53 -9.90 73.60
N ARG A 2 -29.14 -11.09 73.77
CA ARG A 2 -29.16 -12.13 72.72
C ARG A 2 -30.23 -11.96 71.63
N THR A 3 -31.37 -11.32 71.93
CA THR A 3 -32.47 -11.06 70.97
C THR A 3 -32.25 -9.82 70.10
N LEU A 4 -31.61 -8.77 70.64
CA LEU A 4 -31.30 -7.55 69.90
C LEU A 4 -30.22 -7.76 68.81
N LYS A 5 -29.24 -8.64 69.06
CA LYS A 5 -28.24 -9.03 68.05
C LYS A 5 -28.85 -9.79 66.87
N ARG A 6 -29.88 -10.61 67.09
CA ARG A 6 -30.55 -11.36 66.01
C ARG A 6 -31.43 -10.45 65.13
N LEU A 7 -32.10 -9.46 65.71
CA LEU A 7 -32.82 -8.45 64.91
C LEU A 7 -31.88 -7.57 64.08
N PHE A 8 -30.70 -7.22 64.61
CA PHE A 8 -29.71 -6.44 63.87
C PHE A 8 -29.10 -7.23 62.70
N TYR A 9 -28.85 -8.54 62.86
CA TYR A 9 -28.39 -9.40 61.76
C TYR A 9 -29.45 -9.59 60.67
N VAL A 10 -30.74 -9.68 61.01
CA VAL A 10 -31.84 -9.81 60.04
C VAL A 10 -32.12 -8.47 59.31
N ALA A 11 -31.95 -7.34 59.99
CA ALA A 11 -32.05 -6.02 59.36
C ALA A 11 -30.85 -5.72 58.43
N CYS A 12 -29.63 -6.18 58.79
CA CYS A 12 -28.45 -6.05 57.95
C CYS A 12 -28.49 -6.98 56.72
N THR A 13 -29.09 -8.17 56.79
CA THR A 13 -29.29 -9.03 55.60
C THR A 13 -30.43 -8.55 54.70
N ALA A 14 -31.45 -7.87 55.24
CA ALA A 14 -32.49 -7.24 54.41
C ALA A 14 -32.00 -5.95 53.71
N PHE A 15 -31.05 -5.22 54.29
CA PHE A 15 -30.40 -4.06 53.64
C PHE A 15 -29.31 -4.45 52.62
N LEU A 16 -28.75 -5.66 52.70
CA LEU A 16 -27.75 -6.17 51.74
C LEU A 16 -28.36 -6.92 50.55
N LEU A 17 -29.66 -7.21 50.57
CA LEU A 17 -30.40 -7.83 49.46
C LEU A 17 -31.38 -6.85 48.77
N THR A 18 -31.23 -5.56 49.04
CA THR A 18 -31.83 -4.48 48.25
C THR A 18 -30.73 -3.61 47.64
N SER A 19 -29.64 -4.22 47.17
CA SER A 19 -29.03 -3.64 45.96
C SER A 19 -30.11 -3.78 44.89
N CYS A 20 -30.50 -2.67 44.28
CA CYS A 20 -31.36 -2.70 43.11
C CYS A 20 -30.78 -3.71 42.12
N GLU A 21 -31.34 -4.92 42.06
CA GLU A 21 -31.45 -5.62 40.79
C GLU A 21 -32.29 -4.68 39.94
N GLU A 22 -31.64 -3.71 39.28
CA GLU A 22 -32.19 -3.24 38.03
C GLU A 22 -32.37 -4.50 37.21
N THR A 23 -33.62 -4.84 36.93
CA THR A 23 -34.02 -6.08 36.31
C THR A 23 -33.52 -6.10 34.87
N TYR A 24 -32.25 -6.45 34.68
CA TYR A 24 -31.66 -6.79 33.39
C TYR A 24 -32.31 -8.05 32.76
N ASN A 25 -33.19 -8.73 33.49
CA ASN A 25 -33.99 -9.86 32.99
C ASN A 25 -34.91 -9.52 31.80
N ASP A 26 -35.15 -8.23 31.52
CA ASP A 26 -36.01 -7.80 30.42
C ASP A 26 -35.24 -7.46 29.13
N LYS A 27 -33.90 -7.61 29.10
CA LYS A 27 -33.07 -7.28 27.93
C LYS A 27 -32.79 -8.51 27.09
N LEU A 28 -32.85 -8.37 25.76
CA LEU A 28 -32.58 -9.46 24.82
C LEU A 28 -31.19 -10.10 25.01
N PHE A 29 -30.16 -9.26 25.18
CA PHE A 29 -28.81 -9.68 25.59
C PHE A 29 -28.26 -8.76 26.69
N TRP A 30 -27.47 -9.35 27.59
CA TRP A 30 -26.82 -8.61 28.67
C TRP A 30 -25.72 -7.70 28.11
N PRO A 31 -25.49 -6.51 28.69
CA PRO A 31 -24.45 -5.59 28.23
C PRO A 31 -23.07 -6.25 28.11
N GLY A 32 -22.72 -7.09 29.09
CA GLY A 32 -21.45 -7.84 29.10
C GLY A 32 -21.32 -8.88 28.00
N GLU A 33 -22.41 -9.39 27.43
CA GLU A 33 -22.37 -10.33 26.28
C GLU A 33 -22.12 -9.61 24.95
N LEU A 34 -22.45 -8.31 24.89
CA LEU A 34 -22.20 -7.47 23.72
C LEU A 34 -20.82 -6.80 23.78
N CYS A 35 -20.26 -6.60 24.98
CA CYS A 35 -18.99 -5.92 25.19
C CYS A 35 -17.79 -6.79 24.78
N GLN A 36 -17.40 -6.73 23.52
CA GLN A 36 -16.26 -7.47 22.98
C GLN A 36 -15.77 -6.86 21.67
N GLU A 37 -14.65 -7.39 21.17
CA GLU A 37 -14.13 -7.11 19.86
C GLU A 37 -14.74 -8.07 18.82
N TYR A 38 -15.15 -7.52 17.68
CA TYR A 38 -15.67 -8.26 16.54
C TYR A 38 -14.68 -8.18 15.38
N GLY A 39 -14.39 -9.31 14.73
CA GLY A 39 -13.46 -9.37 13.61
C GLY A 39 -13.74 -10.57 12.70
N SER A 40 -13.30 -10.53 11.44
CA SER A 40 -13.58 -11.64 10.49
C SER A 40 -12.98 -12.98 10.91
N TYR A 41 -11.94 -12.97 11.74
CA TYR A 41 -11.21 -14.13 12.25
C TYR A 41 -11.44 -14.42 13.74
N ILE A 42 -12.16 -13.54 14.44
CA ILE A 42 -12.47 -13.71 15.86
C ILE A 42 -13.70 -14.63 15.97
N LYS A 43 -13.52 -15.80 16.58
CA LYS A 43 -14.62 -16.75 16.83
C LYS A 43 -14.88 -16.84 18.34
N PRO A 44 -16.15 -16.75 18.80
CA PRO A 44 -17.37 -16.73 17.99
C PRO A 44 -17.76 -15.34 17.43
N ALA A 45 -17.15 -14.24 17.88
CA ALA A 45 -17.56 -12.85 17.58
C ALA A 45 -17.14 -12.36 16.18
N THR A 46 -17.85 -12.82 15.16
CA THR A 46 -17.53 -12.50 13.76
C THR A 46 -18.06 -11.14 13.30
N LEU A 47 -17.29 -10.45 12.47
CA LEU A 47 -17.66 -9.17 11.84
C LEU A 47 -17.95 -9.34 10.34
N ASN A 48 -19.11 -8.86 9.90
CA ASN A 48 -19.45 -8.63 8.50
C ASN A 48 -19.51 -7.13 8.24
N LEU A 49 -18.42 -6.59 7.69
CA LEU A 49 -18.22 -5.17 7.46
C LEU A 49 -18.31 -4.83 5.97
N THR A 50 -19.09 -3.80 5.63
CA THR A 50 -19.02 -3.14 4.33
C THR A 50 -18.58 -1.69 4.47
N TYR A 51 -17.82 -1.22 3.49
CA TYR A 51 -17.33 0.15 3.37
C TYR A 51 -17.63 0.62 1.96
N SER A 52 -18.43 1.68 1.85
CA SER A 52 -18.94 2.23 0.58
C SER A 52 -19.62 1.17 -0.30
N GLY A 53 -20.34 0.24 0.32
CA GLY A 53 -21.10 -0.82 -0.35
C GLY A 53 -20.31 -2.09 -0.69
N GLU A 54 -18.99 -2.10 -0.51
CA GLU A 54 -18.16 -3.28 -0.76
C GLU A 54 -17.66 -3.91 0.55
N LYS A 55 -17.47 -5.22 0.55
CA LYS A 55 -16.98 -5.95 1.72
C LYS A 55 -15.57 -5.45 2.09
N LEU A 56 -15.37 -5.12 3.36
CA LEU A 56 -14.07 -4.74 3.91
C LEU A 56 -13.57 -5.87 4.84
N VAL A 57 -12.38 -6.38 4.56
CA VAL A 57 -11.76 -7.51 5.27
C VAL A 57 -10.54 -7.07 6.07
N GLY A 58 -10.20 -7.85 7.10
CA GLY A 58 -8.99 -7.62 7.90
C GLY A 58 -9.08 -6.47 8.89
N LYS A 59 -10.30 -6.08 9.29
CA LYS A 59 -10.57 -5.01 10.25
C LYS A 59 -11.36 -5.53 11.43
N THR A 60 -11.29 -4.81 12.54
CA THR A 60 -12.01 -5.12 13.77
C THR A 60 -12.80 -3.93 14.30
N VAL A 61 -13.77 -4.22 15.15
CA VAL A 61 -14.62 -3.22 15.80
C VAL A 61 -14.84 -3.64 17.25
N ASP A 62 -14.49 -2.75 18.19
CA ASP A 62 -14.87 -2.93 19.59
C ASP A 62 -16.26 -2.36 19.82
N PHE A 63 -17.08 -3.09 20.57
CA PHE A 63 -18.35 -2.56 21.08
C PHE A 63 -18.35 -2.55 22.60
N LYS A 64 -18.85 -1.46 23.19
CA LYS A 64 -19.05 -1.32 24.64
C LYS A 64 -20.39 -0.68 24.95
N THR A 65 -21.10 -1.24 25.92
CA THR A 65 -22.37 -0.71 26.45
C THR A 65 -22.49 -1.06 27.93
N GLU A 66 -23.11 -0.18 28.71
CA GLU A 66 -23.43 -0.44 30.12
C GLU A 66 -24.89 -0.86 30.31
N ASP A 67 -25.75 -0.52 29.34
CA ASP A 67 -27.20 -0.62 29.46
C ASP A 67 -27.88 -1.31 28.25
N SER A 68 -27.17 -1.79 27.25
CA SER A 68 -27.75 -2.33 26.00
C SER A 68 -28.75 -1.38 25.28
N GLU A 69 -28.76 -0.09 25.62
CA GLU A 69 -29.58 0.95 24.95
C GLU A 69 -28.68 1.97 24.24
N LYS A 70 -27.55 2.30 24.85
CA LYS A 70 -26.51 3.16 24.28
C LYS A 70 -25.18 2.45 24.35
N GLY A 71 -24.34 2.70 23.35
CA GLY A 71 -23.02 2.12 23.31
C GLY A 71 -22.04 2.96 22.55
N THR A 72 -20.79 2.53 22.58
CA THR A 72 -19.71 3.08 21.75
C THR A 72 -19.22 1.97 20.85
N LEU A 73 -19.24 2.25 19.54
CA LEU A 73 -18.66 1.44 18.49
C LEU A 73 -17.29 2.04 18.14
N THR A 74 -16.20 1.37 18.48
CA THR A 74 -14.85 1.84 18.13
C THR A 74 -14.38 1.12 16.88
N LEU A 75 -14.25 1.86 15.78
CA LEU A 75 -13.74 1.34 14.52
C LEU A 75 -12.21 1.31 14.58
N ASN A 76 -11.57 0.15 14.41
CA ASN A 76 -10.12 0.01 14.48
C ASN A 76 -9.50 0.01 13.08
N ASP A 77 -8.76 1.09 12.76
CA ASP A 77 -8.06 1.28 11.48
C ASP A 77 -8.98 1.17 10.24
N ILE A 78 -10.27 1.50 10.39
CA ILE A 78 -11.27 1.42 9.31
C ILE A 78 -11.41 2.76 8.58
N ILE A 79 -11.46 3.87 9.32
CA ILE A 79 -11.55 5.21 8.72
C ILE A 79 -10.14 5.62 8.29
N PRO A 80 -9.92 5.97 7.01
CA PRO A 80 -8.59 6.37 6.54
C PRO A 80 -7.97 7.47 7.40
N GLY A 81 -6.71 7.27 7.82
CA GLY A 81 -5.97 8.21 8.67
C GLY A 81 -6.26 8.12 10.17
N GLU A 82 -7.23 7.32 10.59
CA GLU A 82 -7.62 7.18 11.99
C GLU A 82 -7.39 5.75 12.50
N LYS A 83 -6.47 5.60 13.45
CA LYS A 83 -6.18 4.30 14.08
C LYS A 83 -7.38 3.77 14.87
N GLN A 84 -8.13 4.65 15.53
CA GLN A 84 -9.35 4.31 16.26
C GLN A 84 -10.36 5.45 16.13
N THR A 85 -11.61 5.09 15.82
CA THR A 85 -12.70 6.06 15.67
C THR A 85 -13.89 5.62 16.52
N PRO A 86 -14.08 6.21 17.72
CA PRO A 86 -15.23 5.92 18.57
C PRO A 86 -16.50 6.62 18.04
N LEU A 87 -17.57 5.85 17.85
CA LEU A 87 -18.87 6.31 17.41
C LEU A 87 -19.91 6.02 18.51
N PRO A 88 -20.49 7.04 19.17
CA PRO A 88 -21.62 6.81 20.06
C PRO A 88 -22.84 6.36 19.24
N ILE A 89 -23.50 5.28 19.67
CA ILE A 89 -24.68 4.71 19.01
C ILE A 89 -25.82 4.50 20.01
N SER A 90 -27.03 4.47 19.49
CA SER A 90 -28.22 4.01 20.22
C SER A 90 -28.68 2.69 19.60
N LEU A 91 -28.96 1.73 20.46
CA LEU A 91 -29.44 0.40 20.12
C LEU A 91 -30.97 0.39 20.11
N CYS A 92 -31.53 -0.33 19.15
CA CYS A 92 -32.95 -0.62 19.06
C CYS A 92 -33.13 -2.14 19.07
N GLU A 93 -33.69 -2.65 20.17
CA GLU A 93 -33.98 -4.08 20.36
C GLU A 93 -34.95 -4.57 19.28
N GLN A 94 -34.64 -5.71 18.69
CA GLN A 94 -35.48 -6.47 17.75
C GLN A 94 -35.74 -7.87 18.32
N GLU A 95 -36.36 -8.77 17.56
CA GLU A 95 -36.70 -10.12 18.03
C GLU A 95 -35.47 -10.96 18.43
N ASP A 96 -34.36 -10.84 17.69
CA ASP A 96 -33.17 -11.69 17.84
C ASP A 96 -31.83 -10.93 17.82
N SER A 97 -31.88 -9.60 17.72
CA SER A 97 -30.70 -8.74 17.60
C SER A 97 -30.97 -7.33 18.12
N TYR A 98 -29.91 -6.56 18.36
CA TYR A 98 -30.01 -5.10 18.46
C TYR A 98 -29.61 -4.47 17.13
N THR A 99 -30.39 -3.51 16.65
CA THR A 99 -30.06 -2.72 15.46
C THR A 99 -29.61 -1.33 15.84
N PHE A 100 -28.81 -0.71 14.98
CA PHE A 100 -28.37 0.66 15.17
C PHE A 100 -28.15 1.34 13.82
N SER A 101 -28.31 2.65 13.79
CA SER A 101 -27.93 3.48 12.65
C SER A 101 -27.70 4.91 13.08
N GLY A 102 -26.95 5.65 12.28
CA GLY A 102 -26.68 7.05 12.57
C GLY A 102 -25.68 7.67 11.62
N LYS A 103 -25.31 8.90 11.96
CA LYS A 103 -24.31 9.68 11.24
C LYS A 103 -23.46 10.43 12.25
N ASN A 104 -22.15 10.39 12.07
CA ASN A 104 -21.20 11.11 12.92
C ASN A 104 -20.14 11.82 12.08
N ILE A 105 -19.44 12.77 12.69
CA ILE A 105 -18.23 13.39 12.14
C ILE A 105 -17.09 13.01 13.07
N THR A 106 -16.09 12.34 12.51
CA THR A 106 -14.94 11.85 13.27
C THR A 106 -14.03 13.00 13.71
N MET A 107 -13.06 12.71 14.58
CA MET A 107 -12.06 13.73 14.95
C MET A 107 -11.20 14.16 13.76
N GLY A 108 -10.96 13.25 12.81
CA GLY A 108 -10.30 13.56 11.53
C GLY A 108 -11.16 14.35 10.55
N GLY A 109 -12.44 14.58 10.87
CA GLY A 109 -13.39 15.34 10.05
C GLY A 109 -14.09 14.51 8.97
N ALA A 110 -13.89 13.20 8.93
CA ALA A 110 -14.63 12.32 8.04
C ALA A 110 -16.09 12.23 8.49
N THR A 111 -17.02 12.28 7.54
CA THR A 111 -18.43 12.03 7.80
C THR A 111 -18.70 10.54 7.62
N VAL A 112 -19.18 9.87 8.67
CA VAL A 112 -19.46 8.44 8.67
C VAL A 112 -20.96 8.24 8.89
N THR A 113 -21.64 7.71 7.88
CA THR A 113 -23.00 7.19 8.01
C THR A 113 -22.90 5.69 8.24
N TYR A 114 -23.59 5.17 9.25
CA TYR A 114 -23.48 3.77 9.64
C TYR A 114 -24.84 3.15 9.89
N SER A 115 -24.96 1.86 9.62
CA SER A 115 -26.09 1.04 10.02
C SER A 115 -25.63 -0.38 10.29
N GLY A 116 -26.29 -1.07 11.22
CA GLY A 116 -25.88 -2.42 11.56
C GLY A 116 -26.81 -3.15 12.50
N ALA A 117 -26.42 -4.38 12.79
CA ALA A 117 -27.05 -5.25 13.77
C ALA A 117 -25.98 -5.98 14.58
N ILE A 118 -26.24 -6.20 15.86
CA ILE A 118 -25.31 -6.83 16.79
C ILE A 118 -26.00 -7.92 17.61
N THR A 119 -25.29 -9.04 17.77
CA THR A 119 -25.57 -10.13 18.70
C THR A 119 -24.26 -10.48 19.45
N PRO A 120 -24.30 -11.33 20.48
CA PRO A 120 -23.06 -11.81 21.13
C PRO A 120 -22.11 -12.61 20.22
N LYS A 121 -22.54 -13.01 19.02
CA LYS A 121 -21.73 -13.82 18.08
C LYS A 121 -21.44 -13.11 16.77
N THR A 122 -22.24 -12.13 16.38
CA THR A 122 -22.14 -11.52 15.06
C THR A 122 -22.39 -10.03 15.13
N MET A 123 -21.60 -9.29 14.36
CA MET A 123 -21.88 -7.89 14.04
C MET A 123 -21.97 -7.75 12.53
N LYS A 124 -23.08 -7.18 12.05
CA LYS A 124 -23.18 -6.64 10.70
C LYS A 124 -23.04 -5.13 10.80
N LEU A 125 -22.12 -4.55 10.03
CA LEU A 125 -21.86 -3.12 10.01
C LEU A 125 -21.68 -2.66 8.57
N ASP A 126 -22.49 -1.71 8.15
CA ASP A 126 -22.41 -1.05 6.86
C ASP A 126 -21.99 0.41 7.09
N LEU A 127 -20.92 0.85 6.41
CA LEU A 127 -20.38 2.21 6.51
C LEU A 127 -20.40 2.90 5.14
N ASP A 128 -20.85 4.15 5.11
CA ASP A 128 -20.71 5.08 4.01
C ASP A 128 -19.94 6.32 4.50
N VAL A 129 -18.78 6.56 3.90
CA VAL A 129 -17.78 7.51 4.41
C VAL A 129 -17.49 8.58 3.38
N VAL A 130 -17.40 9.82 3.85
CA VAL A 130 -16.93 10.96 3.05
C VAL A 130 -15.80 11.64 3.82
N MET A 131 -14.61 11.62 3.23
CA MET A 131 -13.42 12.26 3.78
C MET A 131 -13.53 13.79 3.74
N PRO A 132 -12.74 14.50 4.57
CA PRO A 132 -12.64 15.96 4.49
C PRO A 132 -12.32 16.45 3.08
N GLN A 133 -12.67 17.72 2.79
CA GLN A 133 -12.33 18.31 1.50
C GLN A 133 -10.82 18.36 1.29
N SER A 134 -10.37 17.87 0.14
CA SER A 134 -9.00 17.97 -0.33
C SER A 134 -9.02 18.36 -1.79
N LYS A 135 -8.08 19.23 -2.20
CA LYS A 135 -7.93 19.60 -3.61
C LYS A 135 -7.44 18.43 -4.47
N TRP A 136 -6.88 17.40 -3.84
CA TRP A 136 -6.31 16.24 -4.52
C TRP A 136 -7.35 15.19 -4.91
N LYS A 137 -8.60 15.31 -4.42
CA LYS A 137 -9.73 14.42 -4.73
C LYS A 137 -10.18 14.56 -6.19
N LYS A 138 -9.43 13.94 -7.09
CA LYS A 138 -9.60 13.98 -8.56
C LYS A 138 -9.18 12.64 -9.17
N SER A 139 -9.46 12.49 -10.46
CA SER A 139 -8.83 11.49 -11.31
C SER A 139 -7.60 12.08 -11.99
N TYR A 140 -6.56 11.29 -12.12
CA TYR A 140 -5.30 11.67 -12.74
C TYR A 140 -4.93 10.64 -13.79
N GLY A 141 -4.68 11.08 -15.01
CA GLY A 141 -4.10 10.25 -16.07
C GLY A 141 -2.57 10.24 -15.97
N ILE A 142 -1.94 9.20 -16.50
CA ILE A 142 -0.48 9.19 -16.65
C ILE A 142 -0.06 10.27 -17.67
N SER A 143 1.01 11.01 -17.35
CA SER A 143 1.52 12.09 -18.19
C SER A 143 1.96 11.65 -19.58
N ASN A 144 1.73 12.53 -20.57
CA ASN A 144 2.19 12.33 -21.95
C ASN A 144 3.72 12.36 -22.04
N PHE A 145 4.27 11.57 -22.95
CA PHE A 145 5.72 11.52 -23.17
C PHE A 145 6.18 12.63 -24.10
N THR A 146 6.97 13.58 -23.58
CA THR A 146 7.57 14.65 -24.39
C THR A 146 9.07 14.73 -24.18
N LYS A 147 9.76 15.26 -25.19
CA LYS A 147 11.20 15.50 -25.14
C LYS A 147 11.55 16.93 -25.53
N GLY A 148 12.62 17.43 -24.94
CA GLY A 148 13.16 18.74 -25.27
C GLY A 148 14.54 18.93 -24.68
N LYS A 149 15.04 20.16 -24.82
CA LYS A 149 16.39 20.53 -24.37
C LYS A 149 16.48 20.55 -22.85
N LYS A 150 17.37 19.73 -22.28
CA LYS A 150 17.69 19.71 -20.84
C LYS A 150 19.19 19.47 -20.66
N MET A 151 19.75 19.94 -19.56
CA MET A 151 21.13 19.63 -19.20
C MET A 151 21.26 18.15 -18.81
N THR A 152 22.30 17.50 -19.33
CA THR A 152 22.70 16.13 -18.97
C THR A 152 24.18 16.07 -18.69
N VAL A 153 24.59 15.03 -17.97
CA VAL A 153 25.99 14.66 -17.86
C VAL A 153 26.43 13.87 -19.09
N THR A 154 27.59 14.22 -19.66
CA THR A 154 28.28 13.47 -20.72
C THR A 154 29.76 13.31 -20.39
N TYR A 155 30.43 12.32 -20.98
CA TYR A 155 31.88 12.14 -20.84
C TYR A 155 32.60 12.64 -22.10
N SER A 156 33.44 13.66 -21.96
CA SER A 156 34.18 14.27 -23.06
C SER A 156 35.56 14.74 -22.60
N GLY A 157 36.59 14.51 -23.42
CA GLY A 157 37.96 14.95 -23.09
C GLY A 157 38.54 14.35 -21.81
N GLY A 158 38.05 13.18 -21.37
CA GLY A 158 38.50 12.53 -20.13
C GLY A 158 37.80 13.01 -18.85
N GLN A 159 36.77 13.85 -18.97
CA GLN A 159 36.04 14.41 -17.83
C GLN A 159 34.52 14.35 -18.05
N TYR A 160 33.77 14.35 -16.94
CA TYR A 160 32.32 14.52 -16.98
C TYR A 160 31.98 16.00 -17.11
N VAL A 161 31.08 16.33 -18.04
CA VAL A 161 30.65 17.70 -18.31
C VAL A 161 29.15 17.77 -18.50
N TRP A 162 28.55 18.86 -18.03
CA TRP A 162 27.17 19.22 -18.32
C TRP A 162 27.04 19.65 -19.78
N LYS A 163 26.08 19.08 -20.50
CA LYS A 163 25.79 19.39 -21.90
C LYS A 163 24.28 19.41 -22.12
N GLU A 164 23.80 20.37 -22.91
CA GLU A 164 22.40 20.36 -23.34
C GLU A 164 22.19 19.27 -24.39
N THR A 165 21.21 18.39 -24.15
CA THR A 165 20.80 17.31 -25.04
C THR A 165 19.27 17.24 -25.10
N ASN A 166 18.75 16.41 -25.99
CA ASN A 166 17.31 16.16 -26.09
C ASN A 166 16.90 15.05 -25.12
N GLU A 167 16.22 15.41 -24.04
CA GLU A 167 15.90 14.56 -22.88
C GLU A 167 14.38 14.52 -22.63
N ILE A 168 13.93 13.65 -21.74
CA ILE A 168 12.53 13.61 -21.29
C ILE A 168 12.21 14.91 -20.53
N LEU A 169 11.13 15.57 -20.93
CA LEU A 169 10.55 16.69 -20.17
C LEU A 169 9.38 16.20 -19.32
N THR A 170 8.48 15.44 -19.92
CA THR A 170 7.29 14.85 -19.27
C THR A 170 7.16 13.38 -19.66
N GLY A 171 6.57 12.56 -18.80
CA GLY A 171 6.32 11.14 -19.08
C GLY A 171 5.84 10.40 -17.84
N GLY A 172 5.41 9.15 -17.96
CA GLY A 172 4.73 8.47 -16.85
C GLY A 172 5.54 8.19 -15.58
N PHE A 173 6.85 8.47 -15.56
CA PHE A 173 7.69 8.32 -14.37
C PHE A 173 8.47 9.60 -14.07
N TYR A 174 8.22 10.15 -12.89
CA TYR A 174 8.88 11.33 -12.36
C TYR A 174 10.21 10.95 -11.71
N VAL A 175 11.25 11.69 -12.07
CA VAL A 175 12.58 11.59 -11.47
C VAL A 175 13.12 12.98 -11.26
N HIS A 176 13.42 13.31 -10.01
CA HIS A 176 14.15 14.52 -9.65
C HIS A 176 15.42 14.16 -8.87
N LEU A 177 16.51 14.81 -9.24
CA LEU A 177 17.80 14.76 -8.58
C LEU A 177 18.33 16.19 -8.60
N ASP A 178 18.77 16.72 -7.45
CA ASP A 178 19.54 17.96 -7.43
C ASP A 178 20.87 17.78 -8.17
N ASP A 179 21.59 18.89 -8.39
CA ASP A 179 22.89 18.92 -9.05
C ASP A 179 23.83 17.86 -8.46
N VAL A 180 24.02 16.78 -9.22
CA VAL A 180 25.01 15.76 -8.90
C VAL A 180 26.41 16.33 -9.07
N GLU A 181 27.32 15.98 -8.17
CA GLU A 181 28.72 16.30 -8.38
C GLU A 181 29.23 15.54 -9.62
N LEU A 182 30.00 16.23 -10.48
CA LEU A 182 30.63 15.65 -11.69
C LEU A 182 31.82 14.72 -11.35
N THR A 183 31.67 13.91 -10.31
CA THR A 183 32.53 12.77 -9.97
C THR A 183 32.13 11.54 -10.78
N LYS A 184 32.97 10.49 -10.80
CA LYS A 184 32.61 9.20 -11.41
C LYS A 184 31.29 8.67 -10.82
N ALA A 185 31.13 8.70 -9.50
CA ALA A 185 29.94 8.17 -8.83
C ALA A 185 28.68 9.01 -9.12
N GLY A 186 28.74 10.34 -8.93
CA GLY A 186 27.58 11.22 -9.15
C GLY A 186 27.12 11.22 -10.61
N SER A 187 28.08 11.29 -11.54
CA SER A 187 27.79 11.22 -12.98
C SER A 187 27.21 9.86 -13.40
N THR A 188 27.72 8.77 -12.83
CA THR A 188 27.19 7.42 -13.14
C THR A 188 25.80 7.24 -12.57
N LEU A 189 25.54 7.69 -11.33
CA LEU A 189 24.21 7.69 -10.73
C LEU A 189 23.19 8.42 -11.63
N PHE A 190 23.54 9.63 -12.08
CA PHE A 190 22.67 10.43 -12.94
C PHE A 190 22.32 9.69 -14.24
N LEU A 191 23.30 9.05 -14.88
CA LEU A 191 23.06 8.24 -16.08
C LEU A 191 22.22 6.98 -15.78
N ARG A 192 22.35 6.35 -14.61
CA ARG A 192 21.50 5.23 -14.17
C ARG A 192 20.06 5.69 -13.97
N MET A 193 19.88 6.83 -13.32
CA MET A 193 18.54 7.38 -13.11
C MET A 193 17.84 7.74 -14.41
N LYS A 194 18.57 8.24 -15.39
CA LYS A 194 18.04 8.44 -16.75
C LYS A 194 17.62 7.14 -17.43
N LEU A 195 18.43 6.09 -17.31
CA LEU A 195 18.08 4.78 -17.84
C LEU A 195 16.76 4.29 -17.23
N ILE A 196 16.61 4.40 -15.91
CA ILE A 196 15.40 4.03 -15.18
C ILE A 196 14.22 4.89 -15.64
N GLN A 197 14.41 6.20 -15.76
CA GLN A 197 13.38 7.12 -16.23
C GLN A 197 12.90 6.75 -17.63
N ASN A 198 13.82 6.50 -18.56
CA ASN A 198 13.47 6.07 -19.91
C ASN A 198 12.67 4.76 -19.89
N ALA A 199 13.12 3.75 -19.15
CA ALA A 199 12.43 2.46 -19.07
C ALA A 199 11.03 2.59 -18.45
N LEU A 200 10.92 3.27 -17.30
CA LEU A 200 9.64 3.38 -16.58
C LEU A 200 8.66 4.32 -17.26
N CYS A 201 9.11 5.36 -17.95
CA CYS A 201 8.24 6.15 -18.83
C CYS A 201 7.65 5.34 -20.00
N TYR A 202 8.26 4.20 -20.35
CA TYR A 202 7.74 3.29 -21.36
C TYR A 202 6.85 2.18 -20.78
N PHE A 203 7.17 1.66 -19.60
CA PHE A 203 6.42 0.54 -19.00
C PHE A 203 5.22 0.96 -18.15
N ILE A 204 5.30 2.06 -17.38
CA ILE A 204 4.20 2.47 -16.50
C ILE A 204 2.91 2.77 -17.29
N PRO A 205 2.92 3.54 -18.39
CA PRO A 205 1.70 3.83 -19.15
C PRO A 205 1.05 2.57 -19.74
N GLN A 206 1.81 1.49 -19.92
CA GLN A 206 1.27 0.20 -20.40
C GLN A 206 0.47 -0.53 -19.31
N LEU A 207 0.74 -0.28 -18.03
CA LEU A 207 0.13 -0.99 -16.92
C LEU A 207 -0.98 -0.19 -16.24
N LEU A 208 -0.84 1.14 -16.25
CA LEU A 208 -1.67 2.06 -15.50
C LEU A 208 -2.14 3.21 -16.41
N GLN A 209 -3.45 3.43 -16.48
CA GLN A 209 -4.02 4.53 -17.26
C GLN A 209 -4.33 5.73 -16.36
N THR A 210 -5.03 5.49 -15.25
CA THR A 210 -5.46 6.53 -14.33
C THR A 210 -5.37 6.08 -12.88
N ILE A 211 -5.19 7.03 -11.97
CA ILE A 211 -5.45 6.87 -10.55
C ILE A 211 -6.55 7.85 -10.12
N THR A 212 -7.45 7.43 -9.25
CA THR A 212 -8.54 8.25 -8.74
C THR A 212 -8.50 8.26 -7.22
N LEU A 213 -8.34 9.45 -6.64
CA LEU A 213 -8.44 9.69 -5.21
C LEU A 213 -9.91 9.94 -4.87
N GLN A 214 -10.60 8.89 -4.42
CA GLN A 214 -12.05 8.90 -4.24
C GLN A 214 -12.48 9.68 -2.98
N PRO A 215 -13.72 10.22 -2.97
CA PRO A 215 -14.25 10.98 -1.84
C PRO A 215 -14.34 10.22 -0.51
N ASP A 216 -14.43 8.90 -0.56
CA ASP A 216 -14.49 8.02 0.60
C ASP A 216 -13.11 7.60 1.10
N GLY A 217 -12.03 8.17 0.54
CA GLY A 217 -10.66 7.86 0.92
C GLY A 217 -10.09 6.61 0.26
N ASN A 218 -10.81 5.95 -0.66
CA ASN A 218 -10.23 4.89 -1.49
C ASN A 218 -9.35 5.48 -2.61
N LEU A 219 -8.26 4.78 -2.94
CA LEU A 219 -7.50 5.01 -4.16
C LEU A 219 -7.83 3.90 -5.14
N VAL A 220 -8.36 4.27 -6.31
CA VAL A 220 -8.68 3.33 -7.39
C VAL A 220 -7.76 3.55 -8.57
N ALA A 221 -7.18 2.48 -9.08
CA ALA A 221 -6.37 2.51 -10.29
C ALA A 221 -7.18 1.92 -11.46
N ASN A 222 -7.14 2.56 -12.63
CA ASN A 222 -7.57 1.93 -13.88
C ASN A 222 -6.35 1.29 -14.53
N TYR A 223 -6.31 -0.04 -14.50
CA TYR A 223 -5.15 -0.84 -14.87
C TYR A 223 -5.53 -1.89 -15.92
N THR A 224 -4.55 -2.61 -16.44
CA THR A 224 -4.79 -3.62 -17.48
C THR A 224 -4.05 -4.91 -17.21
N THR A 225 -4.63 -6.01 -17.71
CA THR A 225 -3.98 -7.31 -17.86
C THR A 225 -3.55 -7.58 -19.30
N SER A 226 -3.74 -6.61 -20.22
CA SER A 226 -3.21 -6.66 -21.57
C SER A 226 -1.69 -6.88 -21.54
N PRO A 227 -1.12 -7.60 -22.52
CA PRO A 227 0.31 -7.87 -22.53
C PRO A 227 1.14 -6.59 -22.45
N VAL A 228 2.25 -6.66 -21.71
CA VAL A 228 3.28 -5.61 -21.76
C VAL A 228 4.18 -5.89 -22.94
N TYR A 229 4.52 -4.86 -23.71
CA TYR A 229 5.30 -4.98 -24.93
C TYR A 229 6.69 -4.40 -24.77
N ILE A 230 7.68 -5.02 -25.41
CA ILE A 230 8.98 -4.43 -25.74
C ILE A 230 9.02 -4.29 -27.26
N GLY A 231 8.87 -3.06 -27.76
CA GLY A 231 8.62 -2.83 -29.18
C GLY A 231 7.30 -3.44 -29.62
N SER A 232 7.35 -4.28 -30.65
CA SER A 232 6.16 -4.99 -31.15
C SER A 232 5.96 -6.37 -30.53
N VAL A 233 6.81 -6.78 -29.58
CA VAL A 233 6.81 -8.13 -29.01
C VAL A 233 6.25 -8.11 -27.59
N PRO A 234 5.19 -8.88 -27.29
CA PRO A 234 4.73 -9.08 -25.91
C PRO A 234 5.81 -9.76 -25.06
N ILE A 235 6.06 -9.28 -23.83
CA ILE A 235 7.11 -9.80 -22.94
C ILE A 235 6.96 -11.31 -22.69
N ASN A 236 5.74 -11.79 -22.51
CA ASN A 236 5.43 -13.20 -22.29
C ASN A 236 5.64 -14.09 -23.54
N ASN A 237 5.74 -13.48 -24.72
CA ASN A 237 5.90 -14.16 -25.99
C ASN A 237 7.27 -13.92 -26.61
N ILE A 238 8.21 -13.32 -25.86
CA ILE A 238 9.57 -13.11 -26.34
C ILE A 238 10.20 -14.46 -26.68
N ASP A 239 10.58 -14.62 -27.94
CA ASP A 239 11.48 -15.65 -28.38
C ASP A 239 12.90 -15.06 -28.37
N PRO A 240 13.72 -15.37 -27.36
CA PRO A 240 15.04 -14.79 -27.20
C PRO A 240 16.02 -15.08 -28.35
N ASP A 241 15.78 -16.09 -29.18
CA ASP A 241 16.60 -16.37 -30.36
C ASP A 241 16.15 -15.55 -31.57
N LYS A 242 14.85 -15.25 -31.69
CA LYS A 242 14.28 -14.50 -32.83
C LYS A 242 14.16 -13.00 -32.57
N ASP A 243 13.91 -12.59 -31.33
CA ASP A 243 13.55 -11.22 -30.94
C ASP A 243 14.73 -10.43 -30.36
N VAL A 244 15.94 -11.01 -30.34
CA VAL A 244 17.16 -10.37 -29.81
C VAL A 244 17.39 -8.98 -30.38
N GLY A 245 17.10 -8.77 -31.68
CA GLY A 245 17.24 -7.46 -32.33
C GLY A 245 16.24 -6.42 -31.81
N THR A 246 14.99 -6.81 -31.58
CA THR A 246 13.95 -5.94 -31.02
C THR A 246 14.31 -5.54 -29.59
N ILE A 247 14.70 -6.53 -28.77
CA ILE A 247 15.08 -6.32 -27.38
C ILE A 247 16.32 -5.42 -27.30
N ALA A 248 17.37 -5.72 -28.07
CA ALA A 248 18.59 -4.91 -28.10
C ALA A 248 18.30 -3.47 -28.54
N THR A 249 17.40 -3.27 -29.49
CA THR A 249 16.97 -1.94 -29.95
C THR A 249 16.33 -1.16 -28.80
N PHE A 250 15.37 -1.74 -28.09
CA PHE A 250 14.69 -1.06 -27.00
C PHE A 250 15.58 -0.85 -25.78
N VAL A 251 16.41 -1.84 -25.42
CA VAL A 251 17.44 -1.68 -24.38
C VAL A 251 18.39 -0.53 -24.73
N THR A 252 18.82 -0.42 -25.99
CA THR A 252 19.63 0.71 -26.45
C THR A 252 18.86 2.03 -26.33
N LYS A 253 17.60 2.08 -26.76
CA LYS A 253 16.76 3.29 -26.60
C LYS A 253 16.66 3.73 -25.13
N PHE A 254 16.53 2.79 -24.20
CA PHE A 254 16.51 3.10 -22.76
C PHE A 254 17.86 3.61 -22.26
N MET A 255 18.97 3.00 -22.69
CA MET A 255 20.32 3.38 -22.25
C MET A 255 20.75 4.76 -22.73
N ILE A 256 20.48 5.10 -24.00
CA ILE A 256 20.95 6.35 -24.62
C ILE A 256 19.82 7.38 -24.84
N GLY A 257 18.64 7.14 -24.25
CA GLY A 257 17.52 8.08 -24.25
C GLY A 257 16.94 8.36 -25.64
N LEU A 258 16.82 7.34 -26.51
CA LEU A 258 16.25 7.49 -27.85
C LEU A 258 14.78 7.09 -27.98
N LEU A 259 14.08 6.92 -26.85
CA LEU A 259 12.62 6.73 -26.86
C LEU A 259 11.91 7.93 -27.47
N THR A 260 10.80 7.65 -28.15
CA THR A 260 9.94 8.65 -28.78
C THR A 260 8.50 8.49 -28.29
N GLU A 261 7.69 9.54 -28.41
CA GLU A 261 6.25 9.49 -28.13
C GLU A 261 5.55 8.39 -28.93
N LYS A 262 5.95 8.20 -30.20
CA LYS A 262 5.44 7.13 -31.05
C LYS A 262 5.71 5.73 -30.48
N ASP A 263 6.87 5.51 -29.86
CA ASP A 263 7.18 4.23 -29.23
C ASP A 263 6.21 3.94 -28.08
N ILE A 264 5.89 4.96 -27.27
CA ILE A 264 4.90 4.83 -26.19
C ILE A 264 3.52 4.56 -26.79
N ASN A 265 3.04 5.43 -27.68
CA ASN A 265 1.69 5.34 -28.23
C ASN A 265 1.43 4.01 -28.94
N ASN A 266 2.42 3.47 -29.67
CA ASN A 266 2.30 2.15 -30.29
C ASN A 266 2.06 1.05 -29.24
N ALA A 267 2.79 1.07 -28.12
CA ALA A 267 2.62 0.11 -27.03
C ALA A 267 1.28 0.29 -26.29
N LEU A 268 0.60 1.43 -26.44
CA LEU A 268 -0.68 1.72 -25.81
C LEU A 268 -1.92 1.35 -26.65
N THR A 269 -1.71 0.89 -27.89
CA THR A 269 -2.80 0.53 -28.82
C THR A 269 -3.61 -0.67 -28.32
N ASP A 270 -4.94 -0.62 -28.50
CA ASP A 270 -5.88 -1.73 -28.26
C ASP A 270 -5.82 -2.37 -26.85
N ARG A 271 -5.58 -1.56 -25.81
CA ARG A 271 -5.58 -2.03 -24.42
C ARG A 271 -6.98 -1.94 -23.80
N THR A 272 -7.32 -2.96 -23.02
CA THR A 272 -8.55 -2.97 -22.22
C THR A 272 -8.23 -2.58 -20.80
N TRP A 273 -8.95 -1.60 -20.26
CA TRP A 273 -8.73 -1.08 -18.92
C TRP A 273 -9.85 -1.47 -17.97
N THR A 274 -9.50 -1.79 -16.73
CA THR A 274 -10.45 -2.10 -15.66
C THR A 274 -10.07 -1.36 -14.38
N ALA A 275 -11.07 -0.87 -13.68
CA ALA A 275 -10.89 -0.31 -12.34
C ALA A 275 -10.46 -1.42 -11.37
N SER A 276 -9.56 -1.10 -10.46
CA SER A 276 -9.25 -1.94 -9.30
C SER A 276 -10.45 -2.02 -8.36
N PRO A 277 -10.61 -3.13 -7.62
CA PRO A 277 -11.50 -3.15 -6.46
C PRO A 277 -11.16 -2.02 -5.48
N ILE A 278 -12.18 -1.50 -4.78
CA ILE A 278 -11.98 -0.60 -3.65
C ILE A 278 -11.52 -1.39 -2.41
N ASN A 279 -11.21 -0.69 -1.32
CA ASN A 279 -10.75 -1.26 -0.05
C ASN A 279 -9.38 -1.96 -0.09
N LEU A 280 -8.62 -1.80 -1.18
CA LEU A 280 -7.23 -2.28 -1.29
C LEU A 280 -6.22 -1.25 -0.81
N ILE A 281 -6.43 0.01 -1.17
CA ILE A 281 -5.55 1.13 -0.87
C ILE A 281 -6.43 2.30 -0.43
N THR A 282 -6.07 2.93 0.67
CA THR A 282 -6.69 4.17 1.12
C THR A 282 -5.69 5.31 1.14
N TRP A 283 -6.19 6.54 1.05
CA TRP A 283 -5.40 7.75 1.07
C TRP A 283 -5.95 8.76 2.07
N THR A 284 -5.05 9.54 2.65
CA THR A 284 -5.37 10.72 3.46
C THR A 284 -4.37 11.83 3.21
N GLU A 285 -4.77 13.07 3.48
CA GLU A 285 -3.88 14.22 3.42
C GLU A 285 -3.43 14.60 4.82
N GLU A 286 -2.12 14.60 5.04
CA GLU A 286 -1.48 15.01 6.30
C GLU A 286 -0.41 16.07 5.98
N SER A 287 -0.62 17.30 6.44
CA SER A 287 0.35 18.41 6.27
C SER A 287 0.81 18.65 4.82
N GLY A 288 -0.11 18.55 3.86
CA GLY A 288 0.19 18.74 2.43
C GLY A 288 0.88 17.55 1.76
N ARG A 289 0.97 16.40 2.44
CA ARG A 289 1.47 15.13 1.90
C ARG A 289 0.33 14.12 1.83
N LEU A 290 0.45 13.14 0.95
CA LEU A 290 -0.51 12.04 0.89
C LEU A 290 0.05 10.82 1.64
N LYS A 291 -0.68 10.39 2.64
CA LYS A 291 -0.42 9.11 3.30
C LYS A 291 -1.27 8.04 2.63
N ILE A 292 -0.60 7.01 2.13
CA ILE A 292 -1.20 5.87 1.44
C ILE A 292 -1.09 4.64 2.33
N ASN A 293 -2.22 4.03 2.66
CA ASN A 293 -2.27 2.81 3.49
C ASN A 293 -2.70 1.62 2.64
N LEU A 294 -2.04 0.48 2.86
CA LEU A 294 -2.33 -0.77 2.18
C LEU A 294 -3.22 -1.65 3.05
N ASN A 295 -4.33 -2.12 2.51
CA ASN A 295 -5.08 -3.21 3.13
C ASN A 295 -4.43 -4.55 2.76
N LEU A 296 -3.34 -4.87 3.43
CA LEU A 296 -2.57 -6.09 3.19
C LEU A 296 -3.43 -7.37 3.26
N PRO A 297 -4.36 -7.54 4.22
CA PRO A 297 -5.29 -8.66 4.21
C PRO A 297 -6.11 -8.77 2.91
N ALA A 298 -6.68 -7.66 2.44
CA ALA A 298 -7.47 -7.65 1.21
C ALA A 298 -6.60 -7.90 -0.03
N ILE A 299 -5.41 -7.30 -0.11
CA ILE A 299 -4.46 -7.47 -1.21
C ILE A 299 -4.00 -8.93 -1.31
N ILE A 300 -3.58 -9.54 -0.20
CA ILE A 300 -3.14 -10.94 -0.18
C ILE A 300 -4.30 -11.89 -0.52
N SER A 301 -5.49 -11.64 0.03
CA SER A 301 -6.69 -12.43 -0.30
C SER A 301 -7.02 -12.35 -1.80
N LEU A 302 -6.94 -11.16 -2.39
CA LEU A 302 -7.17 -10.95 -3.82
C LEU A 302 -6.10 -11.64 -4.68
N ALA A 303 -4.83 -11.59 -4.28
CA ALA A 303 -3.72 -12.19 -5.03
C ALA A 303 -3.73 -13.73 -5.00
N THR A 304 -4.26 -14.33 -3.93
CA THR A 304 -4.28 -15.79 -3.76
C THR A 304 -5.60 -16.46 -4.13
N LYS A 305 -6.64 -15.68 -4.49
CA LYS A 305 -7.99 -16.21 -4.74
C LYS A 305 -8.06 -17.26 -5.85
N ASP A 306 -7.20 -17.14 -6.86
CA ASP A 306 -7.17 -18.02 -8.04
C ASP A 306 -6.10 -19.12 -7.93
N GLY A 307 -5.41 -19.22 -6.78
CA GLY A 307 -4.43 -20.27 -6.53
C GLY A 307 -5.09 -21.64 -6.29
N GLU A 308 -4.35 -22.73 -6.52
CA GLU A 308 -4.84 -24.10 -6.31
C GLU A 308 -5.33 -24.35 -4.86
N THR A 309 -4.72 -23.66 -3.89
CA THR A 309 -5.12 -23.64 -2.48
C THR A 309 -5.26 -22.19 -2.00
N PRO A 310 -6.45 -21.58 -2.13
CA PRO A 310 -6.69 -20.22 -1.64
C PRO A 310 -6.41 -20.15 -0.14
N ILE A 311 -5.71 -19.12 0.29
CA ILE A 311 -5.42 -18.91 1.72
C ILE A 311 -6.69 -18.38 2.38
N ASP A 312 -7.07 -18.95 3.53
CA ASP A 312 -8.21 -18.47 4.30
C ASP A 312 -8.02 -16.99 4.69
N SER A 313 -8.94 -16.13 4.27
CA SER A 313 -8.87 -14.68 4.52
C SER A 313 -8.87 -14.32 6.01
N GLY A 314 -9.45 -15.17 6.87
CA GLY A 314 -9.38 -15.01 8.32
C GLY A 314 -7.98 -15.28 8.85
N LEU A 315 -7.32 -16.33 8.37
CA LEU A 315 -5.92 -16.61 8.69
C LEU A 315 -5.00 -15.46 8.26
N VAL A 316 -5.16 -14.95 7.03
CA VAL A 316 -4.40 -13.78 6.54
C VAL A 316 -4.60 -12.60 7.49
N SER A 317 -5.85 -12.30 7.85
CA SER A 317 -6.18 -11.18 8.72
C SER A 317 -5.53 -11.32 10.11
N GLY A 318 -5.63 -12.49 10.74
CA GLY A 318 -5.01 -12.74 12.05
C GLY A 318 -3.48 -12.66 12.03
N ILE A 319 -2.84 -13.14 10.96
CA ILE A 319 -1.37 -12.99 10.78
C ILE A 319 -1.00 -11.51 10.64
N MET A 320 -1.77 -10.75 9.86
CA MET A 320 -1.49 -9.33 9.65
C MET A 320 -1.68 -8.49 10.92
N GLU A 321 -2.66 -8.82 11.75
CA GLU A 321 -2.83 -8.16 13.05
C GLU A 321 -1.64 -8.46 13.97
N ALA A 322 -1.24 -9.73 14.08
CA ALA A 322 -0.07 -10.12 14.86
C ALA A 322 1.21 -9.43 14.33
N LEU A 323 1.33 -9.28 13.01
CA LEU A 323 2.42 -8.57 12.38
C LEU A 323 2.44 -7.09 12.77
N ALA A 324 1.29 -6.41 12.70
CA ALA A 324 1.17 -4.99 13.04
C ALA A 324 1.52 -4.70 14.50
N GLN A 325 1.27 -5.64 15.41
CA GLN A 325 1.60 -5.52 16.84
C GLN A 325 3.04 -5.98 17.16
N SER A 326 3.75 -6.56 16.19
CA SER A 326 5.08 -7.14 16.41
C SER A 326 6.16 -6.07 16.52
N ASN A 327 7.17 -6.34 17.36
CA ASN A 327 8.41 -5.57 17.32
C ASN A 327 9.21 -5.97 16.06
N PRO A 328 9.53 -5.04 15.15
CA PRO A 328 10.16 -5.38 13.87
C PRO A 328 11.54 -6.02 14.00
N VAL A 329 12.32 -5.65 15.03
CA VAL A 329 13.65 -6.24 15.25
C VAL A 329 13.52 -7.70 15.69
N GLN A 330 12.61 -7.98 16.63
CA GLN A 330 12.36 -9.35 17.08
C GLN A 330 11.77 -10.20 15.97
N LEU A 331 10.83 -9.65 15.20
CA LEU A 331 10.25 -10.31 14.04
C LEU A 331 11.33 -10.71 13.03
N LYS A 332 12.24 -9.80 12.67
CA LYS A 332 13.33 -10.10 11.75
C LYS A 332 14.20 -11.27 12.25
N LEU A 333 14.52 -11.30 13.54
CA LEU A 333 15.29 -12.40 14.14
C LEU A 333 14.54 -13.73 14.03
N LEU A 334 13.24 -13.73 14.34
CA LEU A 334 12.39 -14.92 14.20
C LEU A 334 12.32 -15.40 12.75
N LEU A 335 12.12 -14.48 11.80
CA LEU A 335 12.12 -14.80 10.37
C LEU A 335 13.48 -15.38 9.93
N GLY A 336 14.59 -14.90 10.49
CA GLY A 336 15.92 -15.45 10.24
C GLY A 336 16.07 -16.89 10.75
N ILE A 337 15.54 -17.18 11.94
CA ILE A 337 15.49 -18.55 12.49
C ILE A 337 14.63 -19.45 11.59
N VAL A 338 13.43 -19.00 11.20
CA VAL A 338 12.56 -19.74 10.28
C VAL A 338 13.28 -20.01 8.96
N ASN A 339 13.93 -19.00 8.39
CA ASN A 339 14.66 -19.16 7.14
C ASN A 339 15.80 -20.17 7.25
N SER A 340 16.50 -20.22 8.39
CA SER A 340 17.54 -21.23 8.61
C SER A 340 17.01 -22.68 8.62
N MET A 341 15.70 -22.86 8.84
CA MET A 341 15.03 -24.17 8.83
C MET A 341 14.46 -24.52 7.45
N ILE A 342 13.97 -23.54 6.70
CA ILE A 342 13.24 -23.78 5.43
C ILE A 342 14.02 -23.41 4.17
N ASP A 343 15.12 -22.67 4.31
CA ASP A 343 16.00 -22.17 3.24
C ASP A 343 15.22 -21.55 2.07
N ASN A 344 14.37 -20.56 2.38
CA ASN A 344 13.53 -19.92 1.38
C ASN A 344 14.24 -18.69 0.79
N PRO A 345 14.42 -18.58 -0.55
CA PRO A 345 15.19 -17.50 -1.14
C PRO A 345 14.58 -16.11 -0.93
N LEU A 346 13.24 -15.99 -0.97
CA LEU A 346 12.55 -14.72 -0.74
C LEU A 346 12.68 -14.27 0.72
N LEU A 347 12.51 -15.20 1.65
CA LEU A 347 12.70 -14.93 3.07
C LEU A 347 14.18 -14.64 3.40
N GLY A 348 15.11 -15.30 2.70
CA GLY A 348 16.54 -15.03 2.76
C GLY A 348 16.86 -13.58 2.43
N ILE A 349 16.30 -13.04 1.36
CA ILE A 349 16.46 -11.63 0.99
C ILE A 349 15.98 -10.70 2.12
N ILE A 350 14.75 -10.91 2.60
CA ILE A 350 14.15 -10.08 3.66
C ILE A 350 14.99 -10.13 4.95
N THR A 351 15.44 -11.32 5.35
CA THR A 351 16.21 -11.52 6.58
C THR A 351 17.65 -11.02 6.47
N SER A 352 18.20 -10.97 5.25
CA SER A 352 19.54 -10.45 4.96
C SER A 352 19.66 -8.93 4.95
N MET A 353 18.55 -8.19 4.88
CA MET A 353 18.54 -6.72 4.98
C MET A 353 19.28 -6.28 6.25
N ASP A 354 19.83 -5.07 6.28
CA ASP A 354 20.23 -4.48 7.56
C ASP A 354 18.99 -4.15 8.41
N THR A 355 19.18 -3.90 9.70
CA THR A 355 18.05 -3.70 10.63
C THR A 355 17.27 -2.42 10.31
N ALA A 356 17.94 -1.34 9.90
CA ALA A 356 17.27 -0.08 9.59
C ALA A 356 16.40 -0.21 8.33
N SER A 357 16.93 -0.84 7.27
CA SER A 357 16.15 -1.07 6.04
C SER A 357 14.94 -1.98 6.29
N PHE A 358 15.09 -3.06 7.07
CA PHE A 358 13.96 -3.92 7.43
C PHE A 358 12.88 -3.15 8.21
N GLN A 359 13.28 -2.38 9.22
CA GLN A 359 12.34 -1.56 10.01
C GLN A 359 11.62 -0.54 9.14
N GLN A 360 12.33 0.09 8.21
CA GLN A 360 11.74 1.04 7.28
C GLN A 360 10.66 0.37 6.40
N VAL A 361 10.97 -0.75 5.75
CA VAL A 361 9.98 -1.49 4.94
C VAL A 361 8.80 -1.93 5.80
N PHE A 362 9.05 -2.44 7.00
CA PHE A 362 8.01 -2.82 7.94
C PHE A 362 7.06 -1.65 8.25
N TYR A 363 7.58 -0.49 8.64
CA TYR A 363 6.74 0.66 8.98
C TYR A 363 6.01 1.23 7.76
N LEU A 364 6.62 1.22 6.57
CA LEU A 364 5.93 1.61 5.35
C LEU A 364 4.71 0.70 5.07
N LEU A 365 4.83 -0.59 5.37
CA LEU A 365 3.74 -1.56 5.19
C LEU A 365 2.66 -1.46 6.28
N THR A 366 3.01 -1.15 7.53
CA THR A 366 2.06 -1.17 8.67
C THR A 366 1.50 0.21 9.04
N GLU A 367 2.28 1.28 8.89
CA GLU A 367 1.88 2.65 9.25
C GLU A 367 1.43 3.47 8.05
N GLY A 368 1.85 3.06 6.84
CA GLY A 368 1.55 3.72 5.58
C GLY A 368 2.75 4.39 4.94
N ILE A 369 2.59 4.70 3.66
CA ILE A 369 3.62 5.27 2.79
C ILE A 369 3.31 6.74 2.60
N ILE A 370 4.26 7.61 2.94
CA ILE A 370 4.10 9.07 2.79
C ILE A 370 4.64 9.50 1.44
N PHE A 371 3.74 9.90 0.56
CA PHE A 371 4.03 10.52 -0.72
C PHE A 371 4.01 12.04 -0.61
N HIS A 372 4.98 12.66 -1.25
CA HIS A 372 4.92 14.07 -1.59
C HIS A 372 4.00 14.24 -2.81
N ILE A 373 3.24 15.33 -2.82
CA ILE A 373 2.38 15.69 -3.94
C ILE A 373 2.49 17.19 -4.21
N GLU A 374 2.72 17.56 -5.47
CA GLU A 374 2.81 18.95 -5.89
C GLU A 374 2.28 19.16 -7.31
N GLU A 375 1.88 20.39 -7.62
CA GLU A 375 1.46 20.80 -8.95
C GLU A 375 2.52 21.73 -9.54
N GLU A 376 3.10 21.36 -10.68
CA GLU A 376 4.10 22.15 -11.42
C GLU A 376 3.75 22.10 -12.92
N ASP A 377 3.72 23.27 -13.58
CA ASP A 377 3.47 23.40 -15.03
C ASP A 377 2.23 22.64 -15.57
N GLY A 378 1.17 22.51 -14.74
CA GLY A 378 -0.06 21.80 -15.10
C GLY A 378 0.00 20.28 -14.89
N HIS A 379 1.13 19.77 -14.42
CA HIS A 379 1.32 18.39 -14.00
C HIS A 379 1.17 18.25 -12.48
N THR A 380 0.86 17.04 -12.02
CA THR A 380 0.89 16.66 -10.61
C THR A 380 1.97 15.61 -10.41
N HIS A 381 2.95 15.90 -9.57
CA HIS A 381 4.02 14.96 -9.24
C HIS A 381 3.67 14.27 -7.91
N LEU A 382 3.55 12.94 -7.94
CA LEU A 382 3.30 12.11 -6.77
C LEU A 382 4.52 11.22 -6.54
N TYR A 383 5.32 11.51 -5.52
CA TYR A 383 6.65 10.91 -5.40
C TYR A 383 7.07 10.57 -3.97
N LEU A 384 8.05 9.67 -3.89
CA LEU A 384 8.76 9.30 -2.67
C LEU A 384 10.15 9.90 -2.70
N THR A 385 10.61 10.35 -1.53
CA THR A 385 11.96 10.86 -1.37
C THR A 385 12.99 9.74 -1.32
N LYS A 386 14.27 10.13 -1.42
CA LYS A 386 15.41 9.23 -1.29
C LYS A 386 15.34 8.42 -0.01
N GLU A 387 15.01 9.06 1.09
CA GLU A 387 14.89 8.41 2.39
C GLU A 387 13.87 7.28 2.32
N SER A 388 12.65 7.53 1.85
CA SER A 388 11.58 6.54 1.72
C SER A 388 11.88 5.40 0.73
N THR A 389 12.73 5.64 -0.27
CA THR A 389 13.04 4.67 -1.33
C THR A 389 14.30 3.84 -1.04
N THR A 390 15.19 4.33 -0.17
CA THR A 390 16.51 3.72 0.08
C THR A 390 16.42 2.24 0.44
N ALA A 391 15.55 1.83 1.36
CA ALA A 391 15.43 0.42 1.74
C ALA A 391 15.03 -0.49 0.57
N PHE A 392 14.20 -0.01 -0.37
CA PHE A 392 13.86 -0.77 -1.57
C PHE A 392 15.01 -0.85 -2.58
N ILE A 393 15.79 0.23 -2.71
CA ILE A 393 16.98 0.22 -3.55
C ILE A 393 18.01 -0.79 -3.02
N GLN A 394 18.18 -0.88 -1.71
CA GLN A 394 19.09 -1.86 -1.09
C GLN A 394 18.60 -3.32 -1.20
N LEU A 395 17.33 -3.55 -1.55
CA LEU A 395 16.79 -4.89 -1.82
C LEU A 395 17.11 -5.42 -3.22
N LEU A 396 17.37 -4.53 -4.18
CA LEU A 396 17.56 -4.90 -5.58
C LEU A 396 18.60 -5.99 -5.80
N PRO A 397 19.78 -5.98 -5.14
CA PRO A 397 20.77 -7.05 -5.34
C PRO A 397 20.29 -8.43 -4.93
N GLY A 398 19.53 -8.52 -3.84
CA GLY A 398 18.93 -9.78 -3.42
C GLY A 398 17.86 -10.27 -4.41
N LEU A 399 17.15 -9.34 -5.06
CA LEU A 399 16.12 -9.65 -6.05
C LEU A 399 16.69 -10.04 -7.42
N GLN A 400 17.93 -9.67 -7.74
CA GLN A 400 18.51 -9.91 -9.07
C GLN A 400 18.45 -11.40 -9.49
N PRO A 401 18.88 -12.37 -8.67
CA PRO A 401 18.81 -13.79 -9.05
C PRO A 401 17.38 -14.29 -9.25
N ILE A 402 16.41 -13.72 -8.53
CA ILE A 402 14.99 -14.06 -8.68
C ILE A 402 14.47 -13.55 -10.01
N VAL A 403 14.77 -12.29 -10.34
CA VAL A 403 14.40 -11.70 -11.64
C VAL A 403 15.05 -12.49 -12.77
N GLU A 404 16.33 -12.84 -12.66
CA GLU A 404 17.01 -13.69 -13.65
C GLU A 404 16.32 -15.05 -13.83
N GLY A 405 15.87 -15.68 -12.73
CA GLY A 405 15.16 -16.94 -12.76
C GLY A 405 13.74 -16.87 -13.33
N MET A 406 13.12 -15.69 -13.37
CA MET A 406 11.81 -15.46 -13.99
C MET A 406 11.89 -15.29 -15.52
N LEU A 407 13.09 -15.10 -16.06
CA LEU A 407 13.29 -14.84 -17.48
C LEU A 407 13.51 -16.13 -18.27
N PRO A 408 13.15 -16.15 -19.57
CA PRO A 408 13.54 -17.24 -20.45
C PRO A 408 15.06 -17.46 -20.42
N GLU A 409 15.50 -18.73 -20.45
CA GLU A 409 16.91 -19.10 -20.25
C GLU A 409 17.89 -18.34 -21.15
N SER A 410 17.55 -18.13 -22.43
CA SER A 410 18.40 -17.41 -23.38
C SER A 410 18.39 -15.89 -23.18
N MET A 411 17.39 -15.32 -22.52
CA MET A 411 17.46 -13.93 -22.03
C MET A 411 18.27 -13.86 -20.73
N ALA A 412 18.02 -14.78 -19.80
CA ALA A 412 18.76 -14.87 -18.55
C ALA A 412 20.26 -15.03 -18.82
N ASN A 413 20.66 -15.80 -19.83
CA ASN A 413 22.06 -16.01 -20.23
C ASN A 413 22.65 -14.94 -21.16
N ASN A 414 21.84 -13.99 -21.63
CA ASN A 414 22.30 -12.93 -22.52
C ASN A 414 23.19 -11.92 -21.77
N THR A 415 24.42 -11.70 -22.24
CA THR A 415 25.39 -10.80 -21.58
C THR A 415 24.92 -9.34 -21.53
N VAL A 416 24.24 -8.84 -22.56
CA VAL A 416 23.73 -7.45 -22.57
C VAL A 416 22.67 -7.27 -21.49
N PHE A 417 21.78 -8.25 -21.35
CA PHE A 417 20.71 -8.23 -20.37
C PHE A 417 21.26 -8.40 -18.94
N LYS A 418 22.18 -9.35 -18.70
CA LYS A 418 22.87 -9.48 -17.41
C LYS A 418 23.60 -8.21 -17.01
N ASN A 419 24.30 -7.57 -17.96
CA ASN A 419 24.95 -6.30 -17.70
C ASN A 419 23.92 -5.24 -17.31
N LEU A 420 22.82 -5.11 -18.03
CA LEU A 420 21.75 -4.16 -17.70
C LEU A 420 21.19 -4.39 -16.29
N LEU A 421 20.90 -5.65 -15.93
CA LEU A 421 20.48 -6.00 -14.57
C LEU A 421 21.55 -5.63 -13.55
N GLY A 422 22.82 -5.93 -13.81
CA GLY A 422 23.93 -5.56 -12.93
C GLY A 422 24.05 -4.05 -12.73
N LEU A 423 23.78 -3.24 -13.76
CA LEU A 423 23.76 -1.77 -13.64
C LEU A 423 22.65 -1.27 -12.72
N LEU A 424 21.51 -1.95 -12.68
CA LEU A 424 20.31 -1.55 -11.94
C LEU A 424 20.23 -2.17 -10.55
N MET A 425 20.73 -3.38 -10.40
CA MET A 425 20.50 -4.24 -9.24
C MET A 425 21.80 -4.78 -8.64
N GLY A 426 22.94 -4.63 -9.32
CA GLY A 426 24.21 -5.21 -8.86
C GLY A 426 24.80 -4.55 -7.63
N ASN A 427 25.67 -5.30 -6.95
CA ASN A 427 26.44 -4.87 -5.77
C ASN A 427 27.84 -4.31 -6.10
N ASP A 428 28.14 -4.06 -7.37
CA ASP A 428 29.44 -3.51 -7.78
C ASP A 428 29.43 -1.97 -7.85
N GLU A 429 30.62 -1.37 -8.06
CA GLU A 429 30.80 0.09 -8.08
C GLU A 429 29.95 0.84 -9.14
N ASN A 430 29.36 0.13 -10.11
CA ASN A 430 28.52 0.69 -11.16
C ASN A 430 27.02 0.40 -10.96
N GLY A 431 26.67 -0.40 -9.95
CA GLY A 431 25.31 -0.74 -9.59
C GLY A 431 24.60 0.41 -8.89
N LEU A 432 23.32 0.60 -9.22
CA LEU A 432 22.48 1.63 -8.59
C LEU A 432 22.51 1.61 -7.05
N PRO A 433 22.44 0.46 -6.36
CA PRO A 433 22.43 0.43 -4.89
C PRO A 433 23.70 1.01 -4.25
N VAL A 434 24.86 0.83 -4.88
CA VAL A 434 26.14 1.39 -4.44
C VAL A 434 26.23 2.89 -4.77
N LEU A 435 25.74 3.27 -5.96
CA LEU A 435 25.76 4.65 -6.44
C LEU A 435 24.71 5.54 -5.77
N TRP A 436 23.70 4.96 -5.12
CA TRP A 436 22.54 5.66 -4.55
C TRP A 436 22.92 6.83 -3.63
N ASN A 437 24.04 6.71 -2.93
CA ASN A 437 24.53 7.75 -2.02
C ASN A 437 25.34 8.87 -2.67
N ALA A 438 25.53 8.83 -3.99
CA ALA A 438 26.25 9.87 -4.73
C ALA A 438 25.41 11.14 -5.00
N ALA A 439 24.12 11.14 -4.67
CA ALA A 439 23.27 12.33 -4.65
C ALA A 439 22.63 12.51 -3.27
N ASN A 440 22.44 13.76 -2.85
CA ASN A 440 21.77 14.08 -1.60
C ASN A 440 20.25 13.91 -1.70
N THR A 441 19.68 14.27 -2.85
CA THR A 441 18.25 14.18 -3.14
C THR A 441 18.02 13.30 -4.36
N ILE A 442 17.03 12.43 -4.24
CA ILE A 442 16.52 11.57 -5.30
C ILE A 442 15.04 11.38 -5.03
N ASP A 443 14.20 11.89 -5.91
CA ASP A 443 12.76 11.79 -5.78
C ASP A 443 12.23 10.96 -6.94
N LEU A 444 11.46 9.91 -6.62
CA LEU A 444 10.96 8.93 -7.58
C LEU A 444 9.44 8.84 -7.47
N GLY A 445 8.74 8.94 -8.59
CA GLY A 445 7.29 8.99 -8.54
C GLY A 445 6.58 8.87 -9.89
N LEU A 446 5.32 9.27 -9.87
CA LEU A 446 4.50 9.40 -11.07
C LEU A 446 4.41 10.88 -11.44
N ASP A 447 4.49 11.15 -12.73
CA ASP A 447 4.08 12.42 -13.31
C ASP A 447 2.69 12.22 -13.94
N LEU A 448 1.74 13.03 -13.48
CA LEU A 448 0.32 12.84 -13.64
C LEU A 448 -0.35 14.08 -14.23
N LEU A 449 -1.43 13.88 -14.99
CA LEU A 449 -2.27 14.93 -15.55
C LEU A 449 -3.66 14.88 -14.90
N PRO A 450 -4.09 15.94 -14.18
CA PRO A 450 -5.45 16.04 -13.69
C PRO A 450 -6.45 15.85 -14.85
N GLN A 451 -7.44 15.00 -14.66
CA GLN A 451 -8.56 14.85 -15.59
C GLN A 451 -9.65 15.86 -15.21
N GLU A 452 -10.27 16.46 -16.23
CA GLU A 452 -11.41 17.39 -16.06
C GLU A 452 -12.68 16.70 -15.54
#